data_AF-A0A377IS14-F1
#
_entry.id   AF-A0A377IS14-F1
#
_cell.length_a   1.000
_cell.length_b   1.000
_cell.length_c   1.000
_cell.angle_alpha   90.00
_cell.angle_beta   90.00
_cell.angle_gamma   90.00
#
_symmetry.space_group_name_H-M   'P 1'
#
loop_
_entity.id
_entity.type
_entity.pdbx_description
1 polymer ?
#
loop_
_entity_poly.entity_id
_entity_poly.type
_entity_poly.pdbx_seq_one_letter_code
_entity_poly.pdbx_strand_id
1 'polypeptide(L)'
;MALTAFKNDLKGNGHGFWATTLPKNKSEALFVAQLLCDGGINKYGLSCAGLTENLLKDIEVNLGLATHEEVDEYFDNLENEGEAEN
;
A
#
# COMPACT_ATOMS: atom_id res chain seq x y z
N MET A 1 -3.93 20.01 6.04
CA MET A 1 -3.23 20.04 7.36
C MET A 1 -2.14 18.97 7.46
N ALA A 2 -2.41 17.70 7.11
CA ALA A 2 -1.45 16.60 7.20
C ALA A 2 -0.16 16.79 6.37
N LEU A 3 -0.27 17.23 5.10
CA LEU A 3 0.91 17.45 4.25
C LEU A 3 1.87 18.52 4.81
N THR A 4 1.31 19.57 5.43
CA THR A 4 2.11 20.63 6.06
C THR A 4 2.83 20.11 7.30
N ALA A 5 2.16 19.28 8.11
CA ALA A 5 2.78 18.63 9.27
C ALA A 5 3.91 17.69 8.86
N PHE A 6 3.70 16.86 7.83
CA PHE A 6 4.74 15.99 7.27
C PHE A 6 5.96 16.78 6.78
N LYS A 7 5.73 17.84 5.99
CA LYS A 7 6.82 18.71 5.50
C LYS A 7 7.59 19.39 6.63
N ASN A 8 6.93 19.78 7.71
CA ASN A 8 7.59 20.40 8.86
C ASN A 8 8.39 19.38 9.68
N ASP A 9 7.87 18.16 9.84
CA ASP A 9 8.58 17.06 10.52
C ASP A 9 9.89 16.68 9.80
N LEU A 10 9.88 16.69 8.46
CA LEU A 10 11.09 16.47 7.63
C LEU A 10 12.09 17.63 7.67
N LYS A 11 11.61 18.87 7.83
CA LYS A 11 12.44 20.07 7.86
C LYS A 11 13.03 20.36 9.24
N GLY A 12 12.51 19.74 10.29
CA GLY A 12 13.01 19.87 11.65
C GLY A 12 14.42 19.27 11.81
N ASN A 13 15.00 19.42 13.00
CA ASN A 13 16.42 19.15 13.32
C ASN A 13 16.80 17.64 13.30
N GLY A 14 16.11 16.79 12.54
CA GLY A 14 16.36 15.35 12.46
C GLY A 14 15.71 14.51 13.56
N HIS A 15 14.89 15.12 14.42
CA HIS A 15 14.21 14.43 15.54
C HIS A 15 12.72 14.16 15.28
N GLY A 16 12.20 14.54 14.12
CA GLY A 16 10.84 14.23 13.70
C GLY A 16 10.61 12.73 13.53
N PHE A 17 9.36 12.28 13.68
CA PHE A 17 9.02 10.87 13.53
C PHE A 17 9.40 10.35 12.14
N TRP A 18 9.03 11.08 11.08
CA TRP A 18 9.39 10.74 9.70
C TRP A 18 10.85 11.00 9.42
N ALA A 19 11.46 12.02 10.03
CA ALA A 19 12.91 12.27 9.90
C ALA A 19 13.76 11.12 10.47
N THR A 20 13.24 10.38 11.46
CA THR A 20 13.94 9.24 12.08
C THR A 20 13.55 7.88 11.51
N THR A 21 12.36 7.76 10.94
CA THR A 21 11.81 6.48 10.43
C THR A 21 12.02 6.29 8.93
N LEU A 22 12.19 7.37 8.15
CA LEU A 22 12.44 7.25 6.70
C LEU A 22 13.87 6.80 6.39
N PRO A 23 14.07 6.09 5.26
CA PRO A 23 15.38 5.74 4.74
C PRO A 23 16.29 6.97 4.56
N LYS A 24 17.53 6.89 5.03
CA LYS A 24 18.51 8.01 5.02
C LYS A 24 19.39 8.03 3.79
N ASN A 25 19.46 6.93 3.06
CA ASN A 25 20.31 6.78 1.88
C ASN A 25 19.66 5.88 0.82
N LYS A 26 20.26 5.87 -0.37
CA LYS A 26 19.76 5.12 -1.52
C LYS A 26 19.66 3.62 -1.25
N SER A 27 20.60 3.05 -0.49
CA SER A 27 20.62 1.61 -0.19
C SER A 27 19.47 1.20 0.73
N GLU A 28 19.20 1.98 1.78
CA GLU A 28 18.05 1.77 2.66
C GLU A 28 16.72 1.90 1.90
N ALA A 29 16.61 2.87 0.99
CA ALA A 29 15.42 3.05 0.17
C ALA A 29 15.20 1.86 -0.78
N LEU A 30 16.27 1.35 -1.40
CA LEU A 30 16.21 0.16 -2.26
C LEU A 30 15.85 -1.10 -1.46
N PHE A 31 16.35 -1.24 -0.23
CA PHE A 31 15.99 -2.35 0.64
C PHE A 31 14.50 -2.33 0.99
N VAL A 32 13.94 -1.18 1.38
CA VAL A 32 12.51 -1.04 1.66
C VAL A 32 11.68 -1.30 0.40
N ALA A 33 12.07 -0.76 -0.76
CA ALA A 33 11.38 -1.02 -2.02
C ALA A 33 11.39 -2.50 -2.39
N GLN A 34 12.56 -3.17 -2.30
CA GLN A 34 12.68 -4.60 -2.57
C GLN A 34 11.87 -5.43 -1.58
N LEU A 35 11.89 -5.08 -0.29
CA LEU A 35 11.09 -5.73 0.75
C LEU A 35 9.59 -5.63 0.45
N LEU A 36 9.12 -4.49 -0.07
CA LEU A 36 7.73 -4.33 -0.52
C LEU A 36 7.44 -5.15 -1.78
N CYS A 37 8.33 -5.12 -2.77
CA CYS A 37 8.19 -5.86 -4.03
C CYS A 37 8.20 -7.38 -3.83
N ASP A 38 8.98 -7.90 -2.89
CA ASP A 38 9.04 -9.33 -2.56
C ASP A 38 7.88 -9.80 -1.67
N GLY A 39 6.87 -8.95 -1.45
CA GLY A 39 5.74 -9.24 -0.58
C GLY A 39 6.16 -9.38 0.89
N GLY A 40 7.25 -8.73 1.31
CA GLY A 40 7.77 -8.78 2.68
C GLY A 40 6.75 -8.38 3.74
N ILE A 41 5.78 -7.52 3.40
CA ILE A 41 4.68 -7.17 4.30
C ILE A 41 3.79 -8.38 4.62
N ASN A 42 3.46 -9.19 3.62
CA ASN A 42 2.68 -10.42 3.80
C ASN A 42 3.55 -11.57 4.32
N LYS A 43 4.79 -11.69 3.83
CA LYS A 43 5.71 -12.78 4.15
C LYS A 43 6.24 -12.73 5.58
N TYR A 44 6.42 -11.53 6.13
CA TYR A 44 6.93 -11.34 7.50
C TYR A 44 5.86 -10.83 8.48
N GLY A 45 4.58 -10.77 8.06
CA GLY A 45 3.48 -10.33 8.92
C GLY A 45 3.65 -8.88 9.43
N LEU A 46 4.25 -8.01 8.62
CA LEU A 46 4.45 -6.59 8.96
C LEU A 46 3.15 -5.84 8.72
N SER A 47 2.16 -6.01 9.61
CA SER A 47 0.88 -5.31 9.46
C SER A 47 1.06 -3.80 9.67
N CYS A 48 1.16 -3.04 8.58
CA CYS A 48 0.89 -1.60 8.61
C CYS A 48 -0.63 -1.40 8.70
N ALA A 49 -1.11 -0.50 9.57
CA ALA A 49 -2.52 -0.15 9.60
C ALA A 49 -2.96 0.36 8.20
N GLY A 50 -3.79 -0.42 7.51
CA GLY A 50 -4.20 -0.16 6.12
C GLY A 50 -3.59 -1.08 5.06
N LEU A 51 -2.60 -1.92 5.41
CA LEU A 51 -2.17 -3.09 4.61
C LEU A 51 -2.83 -4.35 5.19
N THR A 52 -4.15 -4.34 5.20
CA THR A 52 -4.97 -5.52 5.49
C THR A 52 -4.92 -6.46 4.29
N GLU A 53 -5.33 -7.71 4.49
CA GLU A 53 -5.33 -8.78 3.48
C GLU A 53 -6.06 -8.38 2.17
N ASN A 54 -6.96 -7.40 2.25
CA ASN A 54 -7.70 -6.87 1.10
C ASN A 54 -6.93 -5.81 0.31
N LEU A 55 -5.92 -5.14 0.87
CA LEU A 55 -5.24 -4.09 0.11
C LEU A 55 -4.58 -4.65 -1.15
N LEU A 56 -3.91 -5.82 -1.09
CA LEU A 56 -3.37 -6.41 -2.32
C LEU A 56 -4.47 -6.79 -3.31
N LYS A 57 -5.55 -7.42 -2.85
CA LYS A 57 -6.69 -7.78 -3.70
C LYS A 57 -7.30 -6.57 -4.40
N ASP A 58 -7.39 -5.44 -3.69
CA ASP A 58 -7.97 -4.19 -4.20
C ASP A 58 -7.11 -3.52 -5.29
N ILE A 59 -5.81 -3.83 -5.37
CA ILE A 59 -4.89 -3.30 -6.41
C ILE A 59 -4.39 -4.34 -7.41
N GLU A 60 -4.59 -5.64 -7.18
CA GLU A 60 -4.16 -6.74 -8.06
C GLU A 60 -4.72 -6.60 -9.49
N VAL A 61 -6.00 -6.26 -9.62
CA VAL A 61 -6.66 -6.00 -10.93
C VAL A 61 -5.99 -4.83 -11.65
N ASN A 62 -5.74 -3.72 -10.94
CA ASN A 62 -5.15 -2.50 -11.50
C ASN A 62 -3.66 -2.66 -11.85
N LEU A 63 -2.97 -3.59 -11.20
CA LEU A 63 -1.57 -3.91 -11.45
C LEU A 63 -1.40 -5.03 -12.48
N GLY A 64 -2.50 -5.62 -12.97
CA GLY A 64 -2.47 -6.75 -13.91
C GLY A 64 -1.90 -8.04 -13.30
N LEU A 65 -1.99 -8.17 -11.97
CA LEU A 65 -1.49 -9.31 -11.20
C LEU A 65 -2.59 -10.34 -10.91
N ALA A 66 -3.86 -9.94 -11.03
CA ALA A 66 -5.01 -10.82 -10.86
C ALA A 66 -5.08 -11.89 -11.96
N THR A 67 -5.51 -13.09 -11.58
CA THR A 67 -5.80 -14.16 -12.53
C THR A 67 -7.09 -13.87 -13.31
N HIS A 68 -7.31 -14.54 -14.46
CA HIS A 68 -8.55 -14.37 -15.22
C HIS A 68 -9.79 -14.69 -14.37
N GLU A 69 -9.72 -15.72 -13.52
CA GLU A 69 -10.82 -16.12 -12.64
C GLU A 69 -11.16 -15.04 -11.60
N GLU A 70 -10.14 -14.41 -11.01
CA GLU A 70 -10.32 -13.31 -10.04
C GLU A 70 -10.81 -12.02 -10.70
N VAL A 71 -10.42 -11.77 -11.95
CA VAL A 71 -10.92 -10.64 -12.74
C VAL A 71 -12.39 -10.83 -13.09
N ASP A 72 -12.78 -12.02 -13.56
CA ASP A 72 -14.16 -12.35 -13.88
C ASP A 72 -15.06 -12.22 -12.62
N GLU A 73 -14.63 -12.75 -11.47
CA GLU A 73 -15.37 -12.61 -10.20
C GLU A 73 -15.52 -11.14 -9.75
N TYR A 74 -14.51 -10.29 -9.98
CA TYR A 74 -14.59 -8.86 -9.66
C TYR A 74 -15.64 -8.14 -10.54
N PHE A 75 -15.68 -8.45 -11.84
CA PHE A 75 -16.68 -7.87 -12.75
C PHE A 75 -18.09 -8.39 -12.44
N ASP A 76 -18.25 -9.68 -12.14
CA ASP A 76 -19.53 -10.26 -11.74
C ASP A 76 -20.08 -9.62 -10.45
N ASN A 77 -19.22 -9.31 -9.48
CA ASN A 77 -19.62 -8.62 -8.25
C ASN A 77 -20.03 -7.16 -8.53
N LEU A 78 -19.33 -6.45 -9.42
CA LEU A 78 -19.70 -5.09 -9.83
C LEU A 78 -21.04 -5.04 -10.57
N GLU A 79 -21.35 -6.04 -11.41
CA GLU A 79 -22.63 -6.13 -12.09
C GLU A 79 -23.79 -6.42 -11.10
N ASN A 80 -23.54 -7.21 -10.06
CA ASN A 80 -24.53 -7.51 -9.02
C ASN A 80 -24.77 -6.34 -8.03
N GLU A 81 -23.78 -5.48 -7.77
CA GLU A 81 -23.98 -4.26 -6.96
C GLU A 81 -24.83 -3.19 -7.66
N GLY A 82 -24.94 -3.24 -8.99
CA GLY A 82 -25.77 -2.33 -9.79
C GLY A 82 -27.29 -2.60 -9.74
N GLU A 83 -27.73 -3.75 -9.21
CA GLU A 83 -29.16 -4.12 -9.15
C GLU A 83 -29.85 -3.77 -7.81
N ALA A 84 -29.15 -3.14 -6.86
CA ALA A 84 -29.68 -2.77 -5.55
C ALA A 84 -30.19 -1.31 -5.43
N GLU A 85 -30.22 -0.55 -6.54
CA GLU A 85 -30.86 0.76 -6.63
C GLU A 85 -32.03 0.73 -7.63
N ASN A 86 -33.20 0.24 -7.21
CA ASN A 86 -34.51 0.68 -7.71
C ASN A 86 -35.63 0.36 -6.70
#